data_AF-A0A372EUP4-F1
#
_entry.id   AF-A0A372EUP4-F1
#
_cell.length_a   1.000
_cell.length_b   1.000
_cell.length_c   1.000
_cell.angle_alpha   90.00
_cell.angle_beta   90.00
_cell.angle_gamma   90.00
#
_symmetry.space_group_name_H-M   'P 1'
#
loop_
_entity.id
_entity.type
_entity.pdbx_description
1 polymer ?
#
loop_
_entity_poly.entity_id
_entity_poly.type
_entity_poly.pdbx_seq_one_letter_code
_entity_poly.pdbx_strand_id
1 'polypeptide(L)'
;MTIRNRANAAKSTGPRSDAGKAVVAQNARRHGATAQPDPERVAAWARIILDTPDLGPIDLLADDAHTRFALALAVAEARLAEATRALNDFEAGTAPPSAEEESIEEQITEFRAMLAEMPMTARDRRTAMSLIRTLHKARIRETRPGGHRHRLLKRYWREARAQYKRAFQDWLASLQAQVLSRSAQAKNPNLRNKASLLPKVV
;
A
#
# COMPACT_ATOMS: atom_id res chain seq x y z
N MET A 1 14.07 -22.89 -2.89
CA MET A 1 12.91 -22.77 -1.98
C MET A 1 13.13 -23.64 -0.76
N THR A 2 13.15 -23.05 0.44
CA THR A 2 13.40 -23.75 1.71
C THR A 2 12.17 -24.54 2.19
N ILE A 3 12.40 -25.60 2.98
CA ILE A 3 11.37 -26.50 3.53
C ILE A 3 10.23 -25.74 4.25
N ARG A 4 10.55 -24.62 4.92
CA ARG A 4 9.58 -23.73 5.57
C ARG A 4 8.58 -23.09 4.59
N ASN A 5 9.01 -22.73 3.39
CA ASN A 5 8.11 -22.13 2.38
C ASN A 5 7.10 -23.16 1.84
N ARG A 6 7.50 -24.43 1.73
CA ARG A 6 6.58 -25.52 1.34
C ARG A 6 5.55 -25.83 2.43
N ALA A 7 5.97 -25.85 3.70
CA ALA A 7 5.05 -26.05 4.82
C ALA A 7 4.03 -24.92 4.96
N ASN A 8 4.43 -23.66 4.70
CA ASN A 8 3.52 -22.51 4.68
C ASN A 8 2.57 -22.56 3.48
N ALA A 9 3.04 -22.99 2.30
CA ALA A 9 2.19 -23.16 1.12
C ALA A 9 1.11 -24.26 1.33
N ALA A 10 1.46 -25.36 1.99
CA ALA A 10 0.51 -26.44 2.30
C ALA A 10 -0.61 -26.03 3.27
N LYS A 11 -0.36 -25.04 4.13
CA LYS A 11 -1.33 -24.47 5.08
C LYS A 11 -2.07 -23.23 4.55
N SER A 12 -1.76 -22.78 3.33
CA SER A 12 -2.45 -21.63 2.74
C SER A 12 -3.91 -21.96 2.46
N THR A 13 -4.81 -21.19 3.08
CA THR A 13 -6.26 -21.19 2.79
C THR A 13 -6.61 -20.28 1.61
N GLY A 14 -5.60 -19.74 0.90
CA GLY A 14 -5.82 -18.91 -0.28
C GLY A 14 -6.31 -19.71 -1.49
N PRO A 15 -6.90 -19.04 -2.49
CA PRO A 15 -7.43 -19.70 -3.67
C PRO A 15 -6.36 -20.49 -4.42
N ARG A 16 -6.67 -21.75 -4.72
CA ARG A 16 -5.75 -22.71 -5.36
C ARG A 16 -5.83 -22.67 -6.89
N SER A 17 -6.94 -22.18 -7.45
CA SER A 17 -7.11 -22.02 -8.89
C SER A 17 -6.44 -20.74 -9.38
N ASP A 18 -5.95 -20.76 -10.62
CA ASP A 18 -5.29 -19.59 -11.21
C ASP A 18 -6.27 -18.42 -11.41
N ALA A 19 -7.55 -18.71 -11.67
CA ALA A 19 -8.62 -17.73 -11.64
C ALA A 19 -8.81 -17.10 -10.25
N GLY A 20 -8.83 -17.90 -9.18
CA GLY A 20 -8.96 -17.39 -7.82
C GLY A 20 -7.72 -16.59 -7.37
N LYS A 21 -6.52 -17.00 -7.79
CA LYS A 21 -5.29 -16.20 -7.59
C LYS A 21 -5.35 -14.88 -8.35
N ALA A 22 -5.86 -14.86 -9.58
CA ALA A 22 -6.01 -13.65 -10.38
C ALA A 22 -7.00 -12.67 -9.75
N VAL A 23 -8.14 -13.17 -9.23
CA VAL A 23 -9.13 -12.36 -8.50
C VAL A 23 -8.53 -11.80 -7.21
N VAL A 24 -7.80 -12.59 -6.43
CA VAL A 24 -7.10 -12.10 -5.23
C VAL A 24 -6.01 -11.09 -5.57
N ALA A 25 -5.24 -11.32 -6.64
CA ALA A 25 -4.21 -10.40 -7.11
C ALA A 25 -4.81 -9.10 -7.69
N GLN A 26 -6.03 -9.16 -8.23
CA GLN A 26 -6.77 -8.00 -8.70
C GLN A 26 -7.37 -7.23 -7.52
N ASN A 27 -7.91 -7.90 -6.50
CA ASN A 27 -8.40 -7.26 -5.27
C ASN A 27 -7.27 -6.58 -4.49
N ALA A 28 -6.10 -7.23 -4.38
CA ALA A 28 -4.92 -6.63 -3.77
C ALA A 28 -4.42 -5.39 -4.53
N ARG A 29 -4.54 -5.38 -5.87
CA ARG A 29 -4.19 -4.23 -6.71
C ARG A 29 -5.22 -3.10 -6.64
N ARG A 30 -6.51 -3.43 -6.53
CA ARG A 30 -7.61 -2.46 -6.69
C ARG A 30 -8.04 -1.83 -5.36
N HIS A 31 -7.95 -2.56 -4.25
CA HIS A 31 -8.58 -2.15 -2.98
C HIS A 31 -7.76 -2.48 -1.72
N GLY A 32 -6.53 -2.97 -1.84
CA GLY A 32 -5.66 -3.18 -0.68
C GLY A 32 -5.06 -1.87 -0.16
N ALA A 33 -5.01 -1.67 1.16
CA ALA A 33 -4.23 -0.60 1.79
C ALA A 33 -2.69 -0.70 1.54
N THR A 34 -2.27 -1.63 0.68
CA THR A 34 -0.92 -1.83 0.15
C THR A 34 -0.86 -1.66 -1.37
N ALA A 35 -1.92 -1.15 -2.01
CA ALA A 35 -1.90 -0.83 -3.43
C ALA A 35 -0.80 0.18 -3.74
N GLN A 36 -0.35 0.20 -5.00
CA GLN A 36 0.63 1.19 -5.42
C GLN A 36 0.01 2.59 -5.22
N PRO A 37 0.69 3.51 -4.53
CA PRO A 37 0.13 4.83 -4.27
C PRO A 37 -0.13 5.54 -5.61
N ASP A 38 -1.19 6.34 -5.62
CA ASP A 38 -1.60 7.12 -6.79
C ASP A 38 -0.41 7.93 -7.35
N PRO A 39 0.00 7.71 -8.62
CA PRO A 39 1.10 8.42 -9.25
C PRO A 39 0.96 9.95 -9.17
N GLU A 40 -0.25 10.50 -9.26
CA GLU A 40 -0.46 11.95 -9.17
C GLU A 40 -0.16 12.47 -7.76
N ARG A 41 -0.53 11.72 -6.73
CA ARG A 41 -0.21 12.06 -5.34
C ARG A 41 1.27 11.94 -5.04
N VAL A 42 1.94 10.94 -5.61
CA VAL A 42 3.40 10.81 -5.53
C VAL A 42 4.06 12.01 -6.19
N ALA A 43 3.61 12.41 -7.39
CA ALA A 43 4.13 13.58 -8.08
C ALA A 43 3.90 14.89 -7.29
N ALA A 44 2.73 15.06 -6.68
CA ALA A 44 2.43 16.20 -5.81
C ALA A 44 3.41 16.28 -4.62
N TRP A 45 3.68 15.16 -3.95
CA TRP A 45 4.69 15.13 -2.89
C TRP A 45 6.10 15.39 -3.40
N ALA A 46 6.46 14.85 -4.56
CA ALA A 46 7.78 15.08 -5.14
C ALA A 46 8.02 16.57 -5.45
N ARG A 47 7.01 17.28 -5.97
CA ARG A 47 7.06 18.75 -6.18
C ARG A 47 7.31 19.51 -4.89
N ILE A 48 6.63 19.13 -3.81
CA ILE A 48 6.81 19.74 -2.48
C ILE A 48 8.20 19.47 -1.93
N ILE A 49 8.66 18.22 -2.00
CA ILE A 49 9.96 17.80 -1.42
C ILE A 49 11.14 18.44 -2.17
N LEU A 50 11.04 18.53 -3.50
CA LEU A 50 12.06 19.16 -4.36
C LEU A 50 11.90 20.68 -4.47
N ASP A 51 10.89 21.28 -3.81
CA ASP A 51 10.55 22.70 -3.92
C ASP A 51 10.46 23.19 -5.38
N THR A 52 9.87 22.34 -6.23
CA THR A 52 9.77 22.58 -7.67
C THR A 52 8.32 22.38 -8.10
N PRO A 53 7.49 23.44 -8.17
CA PRO A 53 6.05 23.32 -8.43
C PRO A 53 5.75 22.84 -9.85
N ASP A 54 6.58 23.22 -10.82
CA ASP A 54 6.41 22.89 -12.25
C ASP A 54 7.11 21.57 -12.64
N LEU A 55 7.47 20.74 -11.66
CA LEU A 55 8.17 19.48 -11.91
C LEU A 55 7.34 18.58 -12.84
N GLY A 56 7.92 18.31 -14.01
CA GLY A 56 7.36 17.44 -15.03
C GLY A 56 7.77 15.98 -14.84
N PRO A 57 7.13 15.04 -15.56
CA PRO A 57 7.47 13.62 -15.49
C PRO A 57 8.92 13.31 -15.91
N ILE A 58 9.50 14.10 -16.82
CA ILE A 58 10.88 13.90 -17.31
C ILE A 58 11.90 14.26 -16.22
N ASP A 59 11.62 15.25 -15.40
CA ASP A 59 12.52 15.68 -14.32
C ASP A 59 12.67 14.60 -13.24
N LEU A 60 11.61 13.79 -13.05
CA LEU A 60 11.61 12.64 -12.15
C LEU A 60 12.42 11.43 -12.68
N LEU A 61 12.80 11.44 -13.95
CA LEU A 61 13.65 10.42 -14.57
C LEU A 61 15.14 10.76 -14.48
N ALA A 62 15.50 11.89 -13.89
CA ALA A 62 16.89 12.24 -13.66
C ALA A 62 17.58 11.16 -12.80
N ASP A 63 18.63 10.53 -13.34
CA ASP A 63 19.39 9.49 -12.64
C ASP A 63 20.44 10.08 -11.69
N ASP A 64 20.00 11.00 -10.85
CA ASP A 64 20.81 11.52 -9.76
C ASP A 64 20.30 11.02 -8.41
N ALA A 65 21.22 10.84 -7.46
CA ALA A 65 20.90 10.27 -6.17
C ALA A 65 19.83 11.09 -5.41
N HIS A 66 19.82 12.40 -5.57
CA HIS A 66 18.92 13.29 -4.85
C HIS A 66 17.48 13.16 -5.36
N THR A 67 17.26 13.18 -6.68
CA THR A 67 15.93 12.94 -7.27
C THR A 67 15.39 11.58 -6.88
N ARG A 68 16.24 10.53 -6.86
CA ARG A 68 15.83 9.19 -6.41
C ARG A 68 15.41 9.16 -4.93
N PHE A 69 16.14 9.83 -4.03
CA PHE A 69 15.76 9.90 -2.61
C PHE A 69 14.50 10.73 -2.39
N ALA A 70 14.34 11.84 -3.12
CA ALA A 70 13.10 12.64 -3.09
C ALA A 70 11.89 11.82 -3.54
N LEU A 71 12.01 11.08 -4.65
CA LEU A 71 10.94 10.22 -5.15
C LEU A 71 10.61 9.08 -4.17
N ALA A 72 11.62 8.45 -3.57
CA ALA A 72 11.40 7.44 -2.54
C ALA A 72 10.66 8.01 -1.31
N LEU A 73 11.01 9.22 -0.87
CA LEU A 73 10.31 9.91 0.20
C LEU A 73 8.88 10.27 -0.20
N ALA A 74 8.65 10.76 -1.41
CA ALA A 74 7.33 11.09 -1.94
C ALA A 74 6.39 9.86 -1.97
N VAL A 75 6.90 8.71 -2.43
CA VAL A 75 6.16 7.43 -2.39
C VAL A 75 5.82 7.05 -0.95
N ALA A 76 6.76 7.21 -0.02
CA ALA A 76 6.53 6.87 1.38
C ALA A 76 5.49 7.79 2.04
N GLU A 77 5.50 9.09 1.74
CA GLU A 77 4.50 10.06 2.20
C GLU A 77 3.11 9.74 1.65
N ALA A 78 3.00 9.47 0.34
CA ALA A 78 1.73 9.09 -0.26
C ALA A 78 1.11 7.86 0.43
N ARG A 79 1.92 6.82 0.68
CA ARG A 79 1.50 5.61 1.40
C ARG A 79 1.11 5.88 2.85
N LEU A 80 1.89 6.69 3.56
CA LEU A 80 1.60 7.02 4.96
C LEU A 80 0.28 7.78 5.08
N ALA A 81 0.04 8.74 4.18
CA ALA A 81 -1.21 9.49 4.13
C ALA A 81 -2.41 8.57 3.82
N GLU A 82 -2.28 7.60 2.91
CA GLU A 82 -3.33 6.61 2.62
C GLU A 82 -3.62 5.70 3.80
N ALA A 83 -2.59 5.12 4.40
CA ALA A 83 -2.75 4.22 5.53
C ALA A 83 -3.35 4.95 6.75
N THR A 84 -2.97 6.21 6.95
CA THR A 84 -3.54 7.07 8.00
C THR A 84 -5.01 7.36 7.72
N ARG A 85 -5.36 7.78 6.50
CA ARG A 85 -6.75 8.03 6.11
C ARG A 85 -7.61 6.77 6.29
N ALA A 86 -7.17 5.63 5.76
CA ALA A 86 -7.92 4.38 5.86
C ALA A 86 -8.13 3.91 7.31
N LEU A 87 -7.14 4.10 8.19
CA LEU A 87 -7.28 3.79 9.62
C LEU A 87 -8.27 4.76 10.30
N ASN A 88 -8.15 6.06 10.02
CA ASN A 88 -9.03 7.08 10.58
C ASN A 88 -10.48 6.88 10.13
N ASP A 89 -10.72 6.63 8.84
CA ASP A 89 -12.06 6.37 8.30
C ASP A 89 -12.67 5.14 8.96
N PHE A 90 -11.87 4.10 9.21
CA PHE A 90 -12.34 2.89 9.89
C PHE A 90 -12.69 3.17 11.36
N GLU A 91 -11.82 3.87 12.09
CA GLU A 91 -12.06 4.22 13.49
C GLU A 91 -13.23 5.21 13.66
N ALA A 92 -13.48 6.07 12.66
CA ALA A 92 -14.62 6.98 12.60
C ALA A 92 -15.92 6.32 12.13
N GLY A 93 -15.87 5.07 11.63
CA GLY A 93 -17.03 4.36 11.08
C GLY A 93 -17.49 4.88 9.72
N THR A 94 -16.69 5.69 9.03
CA THR A 94 -16.97 6.22 7.69
C THR A 94 -16.29 5.42 6.57
N ALA A 95 -15.46 4.45 6.92
CA ALA A 95 -14.80 3.60 5.95
C ALA A 95 -15.82 2.80 5.12
N PRO A 96 -15.61 2.67 3.80
CA PRO A 96 -16.42 1.79 2.99
C PRO A 96 -16.28 0.34 3.48
N PRO A 97 -17.26 -0.55 3.20
CA PRO A 97 -17.10 -1.99 3.42
C PRO A 97 -15.81 -2.52 2.78
N SER A 98 -15.18 -3.51 3.40
CA SER A 98 -14.10 -4.25 2.72
C SER A 98 -14.69 -5.29 1.78
N ALA A 99 -13.91 -5.76 0.81
CA ALA A 99 -14.34 -6.85 -0.07
C ALA A 99 -14.77 -8.09 0.71
N GLU A 100 -14.12 -8.39 1.85
CA GLU A 100 -14.53 -9.47 2.75
C GLU A 100 -15.87 -9.18 3.43
N GLU A 101 -16.14 -7.94 3.84
CA GLU A 101 -17.43 -7.57 4.41
C GLU A 101 -18.55 -7.67 3.35
N GLU A 102 -18.32 -7.14 2.16
CA GLU A 102 -19.25 -7.21 1.02
C GLU A 102 -19.57 -8.66 0.69
N SER A 103 -18.54 -9.51 0.55
CA SER A 103 -18.71 -10.94 0.25
C SER A 103 -19.49 -11.68 1.35
N ILE A 104 -19.31 -11.33 2.63
CA ILE A 104 -20.08 -11.93 3.72
C ILE A 104 -21.55 -11.49 3.63
N GLU A 105 -21.80 -10.21 3.33
CA GLU A 105 -23.16 -9.69 3.22
C GLU A 105 -23.91 -10.25 2.02
N GLU A 106 -23.23 -10.42 0.88
CA GLU A 106 -23.75 -11.13 -0.29
C GLU A 106 -24.15 -12.57 0.05
N GLN A 107 -23.26 -13.32 0.71
CA GLN A 107 -23.55 -14.69 1.14
C GLN A 107 -24.75 -14.76 2.10
N ILE A 108 -24.85 -13.82 3.05
CA ILE A 108 -26.01 -13.75 3.97
C ILE A 108 -27.30 -13.52 3.18
N THR A 109 -27.26 -12.64 2.18
CA THR A 109 -28.41 -12.28 1.35
C THR A 109 -28.84 -13.46 0.47
N GLU A 110 -27.90 -14.10 -0.21
CA GLU A 110 -28.13 -15.29 -1.03
C GLU A 110 -28.70 -16.44 -0.19
N PHE A 111 -28.11 -16.73 0.97
CA PHE A 111 -28.65 -17.76 1.86
C PHE A 111 -30.07 -17.43 2.32
N ARG A 112 -30.39 -16.18 2.64
CA ARG A 112 -31.76 -15.80 3.01
C ARG A 112 -32.75 -16.03 1.87
N ALA A 113 -32.38 -15.71 0.64
CA ALA A 113 -33.21 -15.92 -0.55
C ALA A 113 -33.47 -17.42 -0.77
N MET A 114 -32.41 -18.25 -0.77
CA MET A 114 -32.54 -19.70 -0.91
C MET A 114 -33.47 -20.32 0.13
N LEU A 115 -33.41 -19.85 1.38
CA LEU A 115 -34.25 -20.35 2.47
C LEU A 115 -35.72 -19.94 2.35
N ALA A 116 -36.03 -18.88 1.61
CA ALA A 116 -37.40 -18.44 1.37
C ALA A 116 -38.09 -19.28 0.29
N GLU A 117 -37.33 -19.77 -0.69
CA GLU A 117 -37.87 -20.48 -1.87
C GLU A 117 -37.95 -21.99 -1.68
N MET A 118 -37.05 -22.60 -0.91
CA MET A 118 -37.01 -24.06 -0.76
C MET A 118 -37.98 -24.58 0.31
N PRO A 119 -38.80 -25.61 0.00
CA PRO A 119 -39.50 -26.36 1.04
C PRO A 119 -38.46 -27.13 1.88
N MET A 120 -38.41 -26.83 3.17
CA MET A 120 -37.39 -27.36 4.08
C MET A 120 -38.01 -27.95 5.34
N THR A 121 -37.36 -28.97 5.89
CA THR A 121 -37.71 -29.49 7.21
C THR A 121 -37.31 -28.49 8.30
N ALA A 122 -37.93 -28.60 9.48
CA ALA A 122 -37.57 -27.78 10.65
C ALA A 122 -36.10 -28.01 11.11
N ARG A 123 -35.50 -29.16 10.77
CA ARG A 123 -34.08 -29.44 11.05
C ARG A 123 -33.19 -28.65 10.11
N ASP A 124 -33.47 -28.68 8.82
CA ASP A 124 -32.65 -28.00 7.80
C ASP A 124 -32.70 -26.48 7.99
N ARG A 125 -33.89 -25.95 8.33
CA ARG A 125 -34.06 -24.52 8.66
C ARG A 125 -33.22 -24.10 9.88
N ARG A 126 -33.13 -24.95 10.91
CA ARG A 126 -32.26 -24.68 12.07
C ARG A 126 -30.77 -24.68 11.69
N THR A 127 -30.34 -25.63 10.88
CA THR A 127 -28.95 -25.70 10.38
C THR A 127 -28.60 -24.45 9.58
N ALA A 128 -29.47 -24.03 8.65
CA ALA A 128 -29.23 -22.85 7.84
C ALA A 128 -29.19 -21.55 8.66
N MET A 129 -30.09 -21.41 9.65
CA MET A 129 -30.02 -20.28 10.58
C MET A 129 -28.72 -20.26 11.41
N SER A 130 -28.15 -21.43 11.72
CA SER A 130 -26.84 -21.52 12.38
C SER A 130 -25.69 -21.05 11.48
N LEU A 131 -25.76 -21.32 10.18
CA LEU A 131 -24.79 -20.83 9.20
C LEU A 131 -24.87 -19.30 9.07
N ILE A 132 -26.07 -18.74 8.93
CA ILE A 132 -26.28 -17.29 8.90
C ILE A 132 -25.75 -16.63 10.17
N ARG A 133 -26.01 -17.20 11.36
CA ARG A 133 -25.43 -16.71 12.62
C ARG A 133 -23.91 -16.74 12.64
N THR A 134 -23.30 -17.75 12.02
CA THR A 134 -21.85 -17.85 11.89
C THR A 134 -21.29 -16.75 10.98
N LEU A 135 -21.95 -16.49 9.84
CA LEU A 135 -21.59 -15.41 8.92
C LEU A 135 -21.71 -14.02 9.58
N HIS A 136 -22.80 -13.75 10.30
CA HIS A 136 -22.94 -12.52 11.09
C HIS A 136 -21.81 -12.35 12.12
N LYS A 137 -21.45 -13.42 12.83
CA LYS A 137 -20.31 -13.40 13.77
C LYS A 137 -18.98 -13.14 13.05
N ALA A 138 -18.81 -13.65 11.82
CA ALA A 138 -17.62 -13.37 11.02
C ALA A 138 -17.56 -11.88 10.62
N ARG A 139 -18.67 -11.31 10.13
CA ARG A 139 -18.78 -9.88 9.83
C ARG A 139 -18.41 -9.00 11.02
N ILE A 140 -18.98 -9.27 12.20
CA ILE A 140 -18.65 -8.53 13.42
C ILE A 140 -17.16 -8.62 13.76
N ARG A 141 -16.53 -9.79 13.59
CA ARG A 141 -15.09 -9.94 13.87
C ARG A 141 -14.22 -9.15 12.88
N GLU A 142 -14.69 -8.97 11.66
CA GLU A 142 -14.03 -8.19 10.63
C GLU A 142 -14.09 -6.69 10.96
N THR A 143 -15.29 -6.18 11.26
CA THR A 143 -15.57 -4.73 11.36
C THR A 143 -15.43 -4.13 12.75
N ARG A 144 -15.41 -4.94 13.82
CA ARG A 144 -15.31 -4.41 15.19
C ARG A 144 -13.95 -3.75 15.45
N PRO A 145 -13.88 -2.76 16.36
CA PRO A 145 -12.62 -2.30 16.93
C PRO A 145 -11.81 -3.46 17.53
N GLY A 146 -10.51 -3.53 17.23
CA GLY A 146 -9.66 -4.66 17.60
C GLY A 146 -9.90 -5.95 16.81
N GLY A 147 -10.82 -5.93 15.84
CA GLY A 147 -11.11 -6.98 14.87
C GLY A 147 -9.98 -7.21 13.86
N HIS A 148 -10.23 -8.07 12.89
CA HIS A 148 -9.23 -8.40 11.88
C HIS A 148 -8.85 -7.18 11.04
N ARG A 149 -9.83 -6.50 10.42
CA ARG A 149 -9.62 -5.29 9.60
C ARG A 149 -8.88 -4.19 10.35
N HIS A 150 -9.30 -3.89 11.58
CA HIS A 150 -8.64 -2.88 12.40
C HIS A 150 -7.16 -3.20 12.63
N ARG A 151 -6.84 -4.44 13.05
CA ARG A 151 -5.44 -4.84 13.28
C ARG A 151 -4.61 -4.79 12.01
N LEU A 152 -5.22 -5.12 10.87
CA LEU A 152 -4.59 -5.03 9.56
C LEU A 152 -4.23 -3.58 9.20
N LEU A 153 -5.19 -2.66 9.31
CA LEU A 153 -4.98 -1.23 9.06
C LEU A 153 -3.89 -0.64 9.97
N LYS A 154 -3.92 -0.99 11.27
CA LYS A 154 -2.86 -0.59 12.23
C LYS A 154 -1.49 -1.11 11.83
N ARG A 155 -1.40 -2.33 11.30
CA ARG A 155 -0.13 -2.89 10.80
C ARG A 155 0.37 -2.09 9.60
N TYR A 156 -0.48 -1.85 8.61
CA TYR A 156 -0.08 -1.10 7.41
C TYR A 156 0.33 0.33 7.73
N TRP A 157 -0.36 1.00 8.65
CA TRP A 157 0.07 2.31 9.14
C TRP A 157 1.47 2.26 9.78
N ARG A 158 1.76 1.25 10.62
CA ARG A 158 3.11 1.11 11.22
C ARG A 158 4.18 0.85 10.16
N GLU A 159 3.90 0.00 9.18
CA GLU A 159 4.81 -0.31 8.08
C GLU A 159 5.08 0.93 7.22
N ALA A 160 4.03 1.65 6.82
CA ALA A 160 4.15 2.90 6.07
C ALA A 160 4.94 3.96 6.86
N ARG A 161 4.67 4.10 8.16
CA ARG A 161 5.42 5.02 9.03
C ARG A 161 6.89 4.65 9.17
N ALA A 162 7.21 3.36 9.22
CA ALA A 162 8.60 2.90 9.25
C ALA A 162 9.32 3.16 7.91
N GLN A 163 8.66 2.91 6.78
CA GLN A 163 9.18 3.23 5.45
C GLN A 163 9.42 4.74 5.30
N TYR A 164 8.46 5.56 5.72
CA TYR A 164 8.59 7.01 5.75
C TYR A 164 9.81 7.46 6.55
N LYS A 165 9.95 6.99 7.80
CA LYS A 165 11.10 7.34 8.64
C LYS A 165 12.42 7.03 7.96
N ARG A 166 12.54 5.86 7.32
CA ARG A 166 13.75 5.46 6.62
C ARG A 166 14.03 6.38 5.41
N ALA A 167 13.04 6.56 4.54
CA ALA A 167 13.19 7.41 3.36
C ALA A 167 13.51 8.86 3.72
N PHE A 168 12.96 9.36 4.84
CA PHE A 168 13.26 10.69 5.35
C PHE A 168 14.71 10.82 5.82
N GLN A 169 15.26 9.81 6.50
CA GLN A 169 16.68 9.80 6.87
C GLN A 169 17.59 9.74 5.64
N ASP A 170 17.25 8.91 4.65
CA ASP A 170 18.02 8.81 3.40
C ASP A 170 18.00 10.15 2.63
N TRP A 171 16.84 10.83 2.61
CA TRP A 171 16.70 12.18 2.07
C TRP A 171 17.58 13.21 2.78
N LEU A 172 17.55 13.25 4.12
CA LEU A 172 18.39 14.16 4.91
C LEU A 172 19.88 13.92 4.67
N ALA A 173 20.30 12.66 4.60
CA ALA A 173 21.67 12.31 4.27
C ALA A 173 22.07 12.81 2.86
N SER A 174 21.16 12.72 1.89
CA SER A 174 21.38 13.25 0.54
C SER A 174 21.57 14.77 0.52
N LEU A 175 20.78 15.51 1.31
CA LEU A 175 20.90 16.96 1.43
C LEU A 175 22.25 17.36 2.04
N GLN A 176 22.68 16.65 3.09
CA GLN A 176 23.99 16.88 3.70
C GLN A 176 25.13 16.62 2.70
N ALA A 177 25.05 15.53 1.93
CA ALA A 177 26.04 15.21 0.90
C ALA A 177 26.11 16.31 -0.20
N GLN A 178 24.97 16.84 -0.62
CA GLN A 178 24.92 17.96 -1.58
C GLN A 178 25.57 19.24 -1.04
N VAL A 179 25.25 19.62 0.21
CA VAL A 179 25.84 20.81 0.85
C VAL A 179 27.36 20.68 0.94
N LEU A 180 27.85 19.50 1.35
CA LEU A 180 29.29 19.22 1.42
C LEU A 180 29.95 19.30 0.04
N SER A 181 29.34 18.69 -0.99
CA SER A 181 29.82 18.74 -2.38
C SER A 181 29.92 20.19 -2.91
N ARG A 182 28.86 21.00 -2.71
CA ARG A 182 28.84 22.42 -3.11
C ARG A 182 29.90 23.22 -2.36
N SER A 183 30.09 22.98 -1.07
CA SER A 183 31.11 23.66 -0.26
C SER A 183 32.54 23.32 -0.71
N ALA A 184 32.78 22.08 -1.12
CA ALA A 184 34.08 21.64 -1.65
C ALA A 184 34.36 22.27 -3.02
N GLN A 185 33.35 22.36 -3.89
CA GLN A 185 33.47 23.06 -5.18
C GLN A 185 33.72 24.57 -5.01
N ALA A 186 33.05 25.22 -4.05
CA ALA A 186 33.27 26.64 -3.75
C ALA A 186 34.68 26.93 -3.24
N LYS A 187 35.28 26.00 -2.47
CA LYS A 187 36.67 26.11 -1.97
C LYS A 187 37.74 25.80 -3.03
N ASN A 188 37.38 25.19 -4.16
CA ASN A 188 38.34 24.80 -5.19
C ASN A 188 37.78 25.00 -6.62
N PRO A 189 37.71 26.25 -7.11
CA PRO A 189 37.04 26.58 -8.38
C PRO A 189 37.69 25.96 -9.63
N ASN A 190 38.94 25.49 -9.53
CA ASN A 190 39.68 24.84 -10.62
C ASN A 190 39.18 23.44 -11.01
N LEU A 191 38.25 22.84 -10.25
CA LEU A 191 37.63 21.56 -10.62
C LEU A 191 36.58 21.69 -11.73
N ARG A 192 36.05 22.89 -11.96
CA ARG A 192 35.04 23.16 -13.02
C ARG A 192 35.64 23.14 -14.43
N ASN A 193 36.93 23.45 -14.57
CA ASN A 193 37.59 23.60 -15.89
C ASN A 193 38.22 22.31 -16.43
N LYS A 194 38.37 21.25 -15.64
CA LYS A 194 39.02 20.01 -16.11
C LYS A 194 38.11 19.11 -16.97
N ALA A 195 36.80 19.38 -17.04
CA ALA A 195 35.89 18.66 -17.93
C ALA A 195 35.77 19.28 -19.33
N SER A 196 36.37 20.44 -19.59
CA SER A 196 36.29 21.17 -20.87
C SER A 196 37.52 20.98 -21.79
N LEU A 197 38.50 20.17 -21.38
CA LEU A 197 39.73 19.92 -22.16
C LEU A 197 39.72 18.49 -22.71
N LEU A 198 38.76 18.19 -23.59
CA LEU A 198 38.97 17.15 -24.61
C LEU A 198 39.60 17.83 -25.84
N PRO A 199 40.72 17.31 -26.37
CA PRO A 199 41.34 17.89 -27.54
C PRO A 199 40.42 17.73 -28.76
N LYS A 200 40.18 18.84 -29.48
CA LYS A 200 39.65 18.80 -30.85
C LYS A 200 40.66 18.02 -31.70
N VAL A 201 40.29 16.82 -32.14
CA VAL A 201 41.03 16.06 -33.13
C VAL A 201 40.82 16.75 -34.48
N VAL A 202 41.95 17.09 -35.12
CA VAL A 202 42.09 17.64 -36.49
C VAL A 202 41.85 16.53 -37.50
#